data_AF-A0A814TIQ6-F1
#
_entry.id   AF-A0A814TIQ6-F1
#
_cell.length_a   1.000
_cell.length_b   1.000
_cell.length_c   1.000
_cell.angle_alpha   90.00
_cell.angle_beta   90.00
_cell.angle_gamma   90.00
#
_symmetry.space_group_name_H-M   'P 1'
#
loop_
_entity.id
_entity.type
_entity.pdbx_description
1 polymer ?
#
loop_
_entity_poly.entity_id
_entity_poly.type
_entity_poly.pdbx_seq_one_letter_code
_entity_poly.pdbx_strand_id
1 'polypeptide(L)'
;MSDLFVLLGLAAFVYLCPLIWIGIVYIQIVRYAKYNISITIRRCLVQKQQREIRLIRRILTLFGILFIMGFPYFVFFLMVQFTQSPAPSYGLRLSFVFLSFGYGICPLLNLLYTDDVRKIILNRKNTCQCHHRQARVQCVNTINMAT
;
A
#
# COMPACT_ATOMS: atom_id res chain seq x y z
N MET A 1 22.17 -24.53 -18.69
CA MET A 1 21.19 -25.11 -17.73
C MET A 1 21.35 -24.52 -16.34
N SER A 2 22.57 -24.32 -15.84
CA SER A 2 22.86 -23.64 -14.56
C SER A 2 22.15 -22.29 -14.39
N ASP A 3 22.16 -21.44 -15.42
CA ASP A 3 21.60 -20.08 -15.31
C ASP A 3 20.08 -20.07 -15.14
N LEU A 4 19.38 -21.06 -15.71
CA LEU A 4 17.93 -21.20 -15.58
C LEU A 4 17.55 -21.57 -14.14
N PHE A 5 18.29 -22.49 -13.50
CA PHE A 5 18.06 -22.84 -12.10
C PHE A 5 18.33 -21.68 -11.15
N VAL A 6 19.37 -20.88 -11.44
CA VAL A 6 19.68 -19.66 -10.67
C VAL A 6 18.56 -18.64 -10.81
N LEU A 7 18.09 -18.38 -12.04
CA LEU A 7 17.02 -17.42 -12.31
C LEU A 7 15.69 -17.84 -11.65
N LEU A 8 15.36 -19.13 -11.71
CA LEU A 8 14.17 -19.72 -11.08
C LEU A 8 14.24 -19.60 -9.55
N GLY A 9 15.39 -19.95 -8.97
CA GLY A 9 15.61 -19.85 -7.52
C GLY A 9 15.51 -18.41 -7.03
N LEU A 10 16.06 -17.46 -7.79
CA LEU A 10 16.02 -16.04 -7.44
C LEU A 10 14.60 -15.46 -7.56
N ALA A 11 13.86 -15.81 -8.61
CA ALA A 11 12.46 -15.41 -8.77
C ALA A 11 11.57 -15.99 -7.67
N ALA A 12 11.74 -17.28 -7.34
CA ALA A 12 11.01 -17.93 -6.27
C ALA A 12 11.34 -17.33 -4.90
N PHE A 13 12.62 -17.05 -4.62
CA PHE A 13 13.04 -16.45 -3.36
C PHE A 13 12.49 -15.03 -3.19
N VAL A 14 12.59 -14.18 -4.22
CA VAL A 14 12.07 -12.80 -4.20
C VAL A 14 10.55 -12.78 -4.06
N TYR A 15 9.84 -13.80 -4.53
CA TYR A 15 8.39 -13.88 -4.41
C TYR A 15 7.92 -14.50 -3.08
N LEU A 16 8.51 -15.63 -2.66
CA LEU A 16 8.07 -16.38 -1.48
C LEU A 16 8.55 -15.77 -0.16
N CYS A 17 9.77 -15.22 -0.11
CA CYS A 17 10.32 -14.64 1.10
C CYS A 17 9.44 -13.50 1.68
N PRO A 18 9.05 -12.48 0.90
CA PRO A 18 8.16 -11.44 1.40
C PRO A 18 6.76 -11.97 1.73
N LEU A 19 6.25 -12.98 1.01
CA LEU A 19 4.94 -13.58 1.28
C LEU A 19 4.91 -14.29 2.64
N ILE A 20 5.96 -15.05 2.97
CA ILE A 20 6.12 -15.69 4.28
C ILE A 20 6.28 -14.63 5.37
N TRP A 21 7.11 -13.61 5.13
CA TRP A 21 7.32 -12.52 6.08
C TRP A 21 6.02 -11.79 6.43
N ILE A 22 5.20 -11.48 5.42
CA ILE A 22 3.88 -10.86 5.57
C ILE A 22 2.94 -11.76 6.38
N GLY A 23 2.94 -13.06 6.11
CA GLY A 23 2.15 -14.04 6.86
C GLY A 23 2.51 -14.04 8.35
N ILE A 24 3.81 -14.04 8.67
CA ILE A 24 4.30 -13.98 10.06
C ILE A 24 3.85 -12.69 10.74
N VAL A 25 4.02 -11.55 10.08
CA VAL A 25 3.61 -10.23 10.60
C VAL A 25 2.10 -10.21 10.86
N TYR A 26 1.28 -10.75 9.94
CA TYR A 26 -0.17 -10.84 10.13
C TYR A 26 -0.54 -11.67 11.36
N ILE A 27 0.06 -12.85 11.52
CA ILE A 27 -0.19 -13.72 12.68
C ILE A 27 0.19 -13.00 13.98
N GLN A 28 1.33 -12.31 14.02
CA GLN A 28 1.76 -11.54 15.20
C GLN A 28 0.75 -10.45 15.55
N ILE A 29 0.23 -9.72 14.57
CA ILE A 29 -0.77 -8.65 14.81
C ILE A 29 -2.07 -9.23 15.33
N VAL A 30 -2.55 -10.33 14.76
CA VAL A 30 -3.78 -10.99 15.22
C VAL A 30 -3.62 -11.48 16.66
N ARG A 31 -2.47 -12.10 16.99
CA ARG A 31 -2.15 -12.53 18.36
C ARG A 31 -2.08 -11.34 19.32
N TYR A 32 -1.41 -10.27 18.92
CA TYR A 32 -1.29 -9.05 19.72
C TYR A 32 -2.65 -8.38 19.96
N ALA A 33 -3.48 -8.26 18.92
CA ALA A 33 -4.82 -7.71 19.04
C ALA A 33 -5.68 -8.53 20.01
N LYS A 34 -5.64 -9.87 19.91
CA LYS A 34 -6.39 -10.77 20.81
C LYS A 34 -5.94 -10.65 22.26
N TYR A 35 -4.63 -10.57 22.50
CA TYR A 35 -4.05 -10.46 23.86
C TYR A 35 -4.36 -9.11 24.53
N ASN A 36 -4.22 -7.99 23.79
CA ASN A 36 -4.48 -6.66 24.36
C ASN A 36 -5.97 -6.41 24.65
N ILE A 37 -6.87 -6.98 23.86
CA ILE A 37 -8.32 -6.94 24.10
C ILE A 37 -8.67 -7.63 25.43
N SER A 38 -7.99 -8.72 25.81
CA SER A 38 -8.25 -9.40 27.07
C SER A 38 -7.71 -8.70 28.32
N ILE A 39 -6.72 -7.82 28.20
CA ILE A 39 -5.93 -7.33 29.35
C ILE A 39 -6.18 -5.84 29.69
N THR A 40 -6.67 -5.02 28.75
CA THR A 40 -6.57 -3.56 28.90
C THR A 40 -7.89 -2.88 29.27
N ILE A 41 -8.01 -2.43 30.53
CA ILE A 41 -9.12 -1.59 31.06
C ILE A 41 -8.96 -0.10 30.66
N ARG A 42 -7.76 0.35 30.25
CA ARG A 42 -7.48 1.75 29.87
C ARG A 42 -7.86 2.06 28.41
N ARG A 43 -9.08 2.55 28.22
CA ARG A 43 -9.67 2.94 26.92
C ARG A 43 -8.80 3.83 26.02
N CYS A 44 -7.96 4.70 26.61
CA CYS A 44 -7.11 5.64 25.85
C CYS A 44 -5.92 4.96 25.14
N LEU A 45 -5.26 3.99 25.78
CA LEU A 45 -4.17 3.21 25.16
C LEU A 45 -4.70 2.26 24.08
N VAL A 46 -5.87 1.67 24.32
CA VAL A 46 -6.55 0.79 23.36
C VAL A 46 -6.88 1.53 22.06
N GLN A 47 -7.35 2.77 22.13
CA GLN A 47 -7.65 3.55 20.91
C GLN A 47 -6.41 3.83 20.06
N LYS A 48 -5.25 4.13 20.68
CA LYS A 48 -4.00 4.36 19.94
C LYS A 48 -3.48 3.06 19.32
N GLN A 49 -3.42 1.97 20.08
CA GLN A 49 -3.04 0.64 19.57
C GLN A 49 -3.96 0.16 18.44
N GLN A 50 -5.27 0.39 18.54
CA GLN A 50 -6.19 -0.01 17.48
C GLN A 50 -6.01 0.79 16.19
N ARG A 51 -5.58 2.06 16.26
CA ARG A 51 -5.20 2.81 15.05
C ARG A 51 -3.98 2.21 14.38
N GLU A 52 -2.94 1.90 15.14
CA GLU A 52 -1.71 1.29 14.60
C GLU A 52 -1.98 -0.09 14.01
N ILE A 53 -2.73 -0.94 14.71
CA ILE A 53 -3.15 -2.27 14.20
C ILE A 53 -3.95 -2.13 12.90
N ARG A 54 -4.83 -1.13 12.79
CA ARG A 54 -5.62 -0.88 11.58
C ARG A 54 -4.75 -0.44 10.40
N LEU A 55 -3.73 0.38 10.65
CA LEU A 55 -2.75 0.78 9.63
C LEU A 55 -1.95 -0.43 9.15
N ILE A 56 -1.44 -1.25 10.06
CA ILE A 56 -0.65 -2.43 9.67
C ILE A 56 -1.52 -3.45 8.93
N ARG A 57 -2.75 -3.70 9.38
CA ARG A 57 -3.70 -4.58 8.69
C ARG A 57 -3.95 -4.13 7.25
N ARG A 58 -4.05 -2.82 7.03
CA ARG A 58 -4.24 -2.25 5.69
C ARG A 58 -3.01 -2.38 4.80
N ILE A 59 -1.82 -2.11 5.35
CA ILE A 59 -0.55 -2.35 4.64
C ILE A 59 -0.47 -3.81 4.22
N LEU A 60 -0.82 -4.74 5.11
CA LEU A 60 -0.87 -6.17 4.80
C LEU A 60 -1.91 -6.50 3.72
N THR A 61 -3.09 -5.88 3.73
CA THR A 61 -4.09 -6.06 2.66
C THR A 61 -3.57 -5.55 1.32
N LEU A 62 -2.93 -4.38 1.27
CA LEU A 62 -2.32 -3.82 0.06
C LEU A 62 -1.23 -4.73 -0.50
N PHE A 63 -0.35 -5.22 0.37
CA PHE A 63 0.65 -6.21 -0.01
C PHE A 63 0.00 -7.49 -0.55
N GLY A 64 -1.01 -8.02 0.15
CA GLY A 64 -1.75 -9.21 -0.31
C GLY A 64 -2.37 -9.05 -1.70
N ILE A 65 -2.96 -7.89 -2.00
CA ILE A 65 -3.50 -7.58 -3.34
C ILE A 65 -2.38 -7.55 -4.38
N LEU A 66 -1.25 -6.93 -4.06
CA LEU A 66 -0.08 -6.87 -4.95
C LEU A 66 0.45 -8.29 -5.26
N PHE A 67 0.49 -9.17 -4.26
CA PHE A 67 0.86 -10.58 -4.45
C PHE A 67 -0.17 -11.34 -5.30
N ILE A 68 -1.46 -11.21 -5.03
CA ILE A 68 -2.50 -11.89 -5.82
C ILE A 68 -2.44 -11.44 -7.29
N MET A 69 -2.21 -10.15 -7.54
CA MET A 69 -2.05 -9.63 -8.91
C MET A 69 -0.73 -10.04 -9.57
N GLY A 70 0.35 -10.22 -8.79
CA GLY A 70 1.65 -10.70 -9.27
C GLY A 70 1.74 -12.22 -9.47
N PHE A 71 0.88 -12.99 -8.80
CA PHE A 71 0.82 -14.45 -8.91
C PHE A 71 0.66 -14.98 -10.35
N PRO A 72 -0.29 -14.48 -11.17
CA PRO A 72 -0.43 -14.96 -12.55
C PRO A 72 0.85 -14.72 -13.37
N TYR A 73 1.54 -13.60 -13.17
CA TYR A 73 2.83 -13.33 -13.81
C TYR A 73 3.88 -14.38 -13.43
N PHE A 74 4.00 -14.70 -12.15
CA PHE A 74 4.93 -15.72 -11.67
C PHE A 74 4.61 -17.11 -12.27
N VAL A 75 3.34 -17.50 -12.31
CA VAL A 75 2.91 -18.79 -12.88
C VAL A 75 3.22 -18.87 -14.38
N PHE A 76 2.89 -17.83 -15.16
CA PHE A 76 3.21 -17.82 -16.59
C PHE A 76 4.71 -17.80 -16.85
N PHE A 77 5.48 -17.09 -16.02
CA PHE A 77 6.94 -17.09 -16.09
C PHE A 77 7.51 -18.50 -15.87
N LEU A 78 7.05 -19.22 -14.85
CA LEU A 78 7.47 -20.62 -14.62
C LEU A 78 7.10 -21.52 -15.79
N MET A 79 5.87 -21.41 -16.33
CA MET A 79 5.47 -22.19 -17.51
C MET A 79 6.40 -21.95 -18.71
N VAL A 80 6.81 -20.71 -18.97
CA VAL A 80 7.73 -20.40 -20.06
C VAL A 80 9.08 -21.09 -19.86
N GLN A 81 9.60 -21.10 -18.64
CA GLN A 81 10.91 -21.69 -18.33
C GLN A 81 10.89 -23.22 -18.43
N PHE A 82 9.80 -23.88 -18.02
CA PHE A 82 9.72 -25.35 -18.02
C PHE A 82 9.33 -25.95 -19.37
N THR A 83 8.55 -25.24 -20.20
CA THR A 83 7.91 -25.88 -21.35
C THR A 83 8.79 -25.93 -22.61
N GLN A 84 9.92 -25.20 -22.71
CA GLN A 84 10.78 -25.00 -23.92
C GLN A 84 10.05 -24.61 -25.23
N SER A 85 8.74 -24.77 -25.29
CA SER A 85 7.84 -24.25 -26.31
C SER A 85 7.66 -22.76 -26.07
N PRO A 86 7.56 -21.93 -27.12
CA PRO A 86 7.17 -20.54 -26.97
C PRO A 86 5.78 -20.50 -26.35
N ALA A 87 5.73 -20.35 -25.02
CA ALA A 87 4.48 -20.19 -24.29
C ALA A 87 3.64 -19.11 -24.98
N PRO A 88 2.30 -19.23 -24.98
CA PRO A 88 1.44 -18.35 -25.75
C PRO A 88 1.77 -16.90 -25.37
N SER A 89 2.32 -16.15 -26.34
CA SER A 89 2.76 -14.76 -26.18
C SER A 89 1.68 -13.86 -25.58
N TYR A 90 0.41 -14.29 -25.70
CA TYR A 90 -0.75 -13.68 -25.08
C TYR A 90 -0.80 -13.77 -23.54
N GLY A 91 -0.40 -14.89 -22.91
CA GLY A 91 -0.44 -15.07 -21.45
C GLY A 91 0.58 -14.19 -20.70
N LEU A 92 1.78 -14.04 -21.27
CA LEU A 92 2.80 -13.12 -20.76
C LEU A 92 2.37 -11.65 -20.92
N ARG A 93 1.75 -11.28 -22.04
CA ARG A 93 1.21 -9.92 -22.23
C ARG A 93 0.09 -9.62 -21.25
N LEU A 94 -0.84 -10.56 -21.06
CA LEU A 94 -1.95 -10.40 -20.14
C LEU A 94 -1.46 -10.22 -18.69
N SER A 95 -0.48 -11.01 -18.27
CA SER A 95 0.09 -10.87 -16.92
C SER A 95 0.85 -9.56 -16.71
N PHE A 96 1.51 -9.02 -17.74
CA PHE A 96 2.11 -7.68 -17.67
C PHE A 96 1.06 -6.58 -17.49
N VAL A 97 -0.11 -6.72 -18.12
CA VAL A 97 -1.25 -5.82 -17.92
C VAL A 97 -1.76 -5.90 -16.49
N PHE A 98 -1.96 -7.11 -15.94
CA PHE A 98 -2.35 -7.29 -14.53
C PHE A 98 -1.36 -6.66 -13.55
N LEU A 99 -0.05 -6.83 -13.80
CA LEU A 99 1.00 -6.21 -12.99
C LEU A 99 0.90 -4.68 -13.02
N SER A 100 0.70 -4.11 -14.21
CA SER A 100 0.55 -2.67 -14.43
C SER A 100 -0.68 -2.10 -13.72
N PHE A 101 -1.82 -2.82 -13.77
CA PHE A 101 -3.01 -2.46 -12.99
C PHE A 101 -2.77 -2.53 -11.49
N GLY A 102 -2.03 -3.52 -11.00
CA GLY A 102 -1.63 -3.64 -9.60
C GLY A 102 -0.86 -2.41 -9.11
N TYR A 103 0.14 -1.95 -9.88
CA TYR A 103 0.90 -0.73 -9.55
C TYR A 103 0.04 0.54 -9.52
N GLY A 104 -1.04 0.62 -10.31
CA GLY A 104 -1.97 1.75 -10.28
C GLY A 104 -3.00 1.67 -9.14
N ILE A 105 -3.52 0.48 -8.86
CA ILE A 105 -4.56 0.24 -7.86
C ILE A 105 -4.01 0.35 -6.42
N CYS A 106 -2.78 -0.10 -6.17
CA CYS A 106 -2.17 -0.02 -4.84
C CYS A 106 -2.08 1.40 -4.26
N PRO A 107 -1.52 2.41 -4.96
CA PRO A 107 -1.49 3.78 -4.45
C PRO A 107 -2.90 4.39 -4.39
N LEU A 108 -3.82 4.02 -5.29
CA LEU A 108 -5.20 4.48 -5.26
C LEU A 108 -5.94 3.98 -4.01
N LEU A 109 -5.82 2.68 -3.70
CA LEU A 109 -6.37 2.09 -2.47
C LEU A 109 -5.71 2.71 -1.24
N ASN A 110 -4.39 2.91 -1.25
CA ASN A 110 -3.69 3.55 -0.14
C ASN A 110 -4.20 4.98 0.09
N LEU A 111 -4.42 5.74 -0.98
CA LEU A 111 -5.00 7.09 -0.94
C LEU A 111 -6.44 7.10 -0.41
N LEU A 112 -7.28 6.17 -0.89
CA LEU A 112 -8.69 6.10 -0.50
C LEU A 112 -8.86 5.75 0.97
N TYR A 113 -8.05 4.81 1.45
CA TYR A 113 -8.19 4.30 2.80
C TYR A 113 -7.47 5.17 3.84
N THR A 114 -6.32 5.79 3.51
CA THR A 114 -5.53 6.57 4.47
C THR A 114 -6.09 7.99 4.65
N ASP A 115 -7.00 8.12 5.62
CA ASP A 115 -7.60 9.40 6.03
C ASP A 115 -6.56 10.46 6.40
N ASP A 116 -5.39 10.07 6.92
CA ASP A 116 -4.31 11.01 7.25
C ASP A 116 -3.68 11.63 6.00
N VAL A 117 -3.46 10.83 4.94
CA VAL A 117 -2.92 11.32 3.65
C VAL A 117 -3.99 12.14 2.93
N ARG A 118 -5.25 11.68 2.97
CA ARG A 118 -6.40 12.44 2.45
C ARG A 118 -6.56 13.78 3.15
N LYS A 119 -6.40 13.83 4.49
CA LYS A 119 -6.37 15.08 5.26
C LYS A 119 -5.18 15.94 4.89
N ILE A 120 -3.96 15.41 4.75
CA ILE A 120 -2.81 16.23 4.33
C ILE A 120 -3.06 16.86 2.95
N ILE A 121 -3.61 16.12 2.01
CA ILE A 121 -3.89 16.59 0.64
C ILE A 121 -5.06 17.59 0.62
N LEU A 122 -6.15 17.34 1.34
CA LEU A 122 -7.29 18.26 1.44
C LEU A 122 -6.96 19.49 2.28
N ASN A 123 -6.18 19.36 3.35
CA ASN A 123 -5.80 20.48 4.19
C ASN A 123 -4.83 21.41 3.44
N ARG A 124 -3.96 20.89 2.56
CA ARG A 124 -3.14 21.73 1.66
C ARG A 124 -3.98 22.67 0.77
N LYS A 125 -5.17 22.24 0.33
CA LYS A 125 -6.10 23.11 -0.41
C LYS A 125 -6.70 24.21 0.48
N ASN A 126 -6.99 23.88 1.74
CA ASN A 126 -7.62 24.81 2.69
C ASN A 126 -6.62 25.82 3.29
N THR A 127 -5.35 25.44 3.50
CA THR A 127 -4.30 26.34 3.99
C THR A 127 -3.91 27.39 2.94
N CYS A 128 -3.86 27.01 1.65
CA CYS A 128 -3.69 27.98 0.56
C CYS A 128 -4.86 28.98 0.51
N GLN A 129 -6.11 28.52 0.71
CA GLN A 129 -7.27 29.43 0.78
C GLN A 129 -7.23 30.35 2.02
N CYS A 130 -6.79 29.87 3.18
CA CYS A 130 -6.68 30.70 4.39
C CYS A 130 -5.60 31.78 4.27
N HIS A 131 -4.43 31.45 3.72
CA HIS A 131 -3.38 32.45 3.47
C HIS A 131 -3.84 33.53 2.48
N HIS A 132 -4.56 33.14 1.42
CA HIS A 132 -5.09 34.11 0.45
C HIS A 132 -6.18 35.02 1.05
N ARG A 133 -6.98 34.51 1.99
CA ARG A 133 -8.02 35.29 2.69
C ARG A 133 -7.41 36.27 3.69
N GLN A 134 -6.41 35.85 4.46
CA GLN A 134 -5.71 36.74 5.40
C GLN A 134 -4.94 37.86 4.68
N ALA A 135 -4.30 37.57 3.55
CA ALA A 135 -3.63 38.59 2.73
C ALA A 135 -4.61 39.65 2.18
N ARG A 136 -5.84 39.26 1.79
CA ARG A 136 -6.88 40.22 1.39
C ARG A 136 -7.35 41.09 2.55
N VAL A 137 -7.55 40.52 3.74
CA VAL A 137 -8.02 41.29 4.91
C VAL A 137 -6.95 42.29 5.39
N GLN A 138 -5.66 41.93 5.33
CA GLN A 138 -4.57 42.86 5.64
C GLN A 138 -4.44 44.02 4.64
N CYS A 139 -4.66 43.78 3.34
CA CYS A 139 -4.65 44.85 2.34
C CYS A 139 -5.82 45.83 2.53
N VAL A 140 -7.02 45.32 2.85
CA VAL A 140 -8.19 46.19 3.09
C VAL A 140 -7.99 47.05 4.36
N ASN A 141 -7.45 46.48 5.43
CA ASN A 141 -7.23 47.23 6.66
C ASN A 141 -6.10 48.27 6.56
N THR A 142 -5.09 48.05 5.73
CA THR A 142 -4.01 49.04 5.53
C THR A 142 -4.44 50.22 4.67
N ILE A 143 -5.34 50.02 3.70
CA ILE A 143 -5.92 51.11 2.90
C ILE A 143 -6.81 51.99 3.77
N ASN A 144 -7.64 51.40 4.64
CA ASN A 144 -8.56 52.14 5.52
C ASN A 144 -7.86 52.93 6.64
N MET A 145 -6.57 52.68 6.91
CA MET A 145 -5.78 53.44 7.90
C MET A 145 -4.95 54.57 7.26
N ALA A 146 -4.91 54.65 5.92
CA ALA A 146 -4.15 55.65 5.18
C ALA A 146 -5.02 56.79 4.61
N THR A 147 -6.35 56.72 4.79
CA THR A 147 -7.35 57.75 4.48
C THR A 147 -7.89 58.38 5.75
#